data_AF-A0A4Y2S0H8-F1
#
_entry.id   AF-A0A4Y2S0H8-F1
#
_cell.length_a   1.000
_cell.length_b   1.000
_cell.length_c   1.000
_cell.angle_alpha   90.00
_cell.angle_beta   90.00
_cell.angle_gamma   90.00
#
_symmetry.space_group_name_H-M   'P 1'
#
loop_
_entity.id
_entity.type
_entity.pdbx_description
1 polymer ?
#
loop_
_entity_poly.entity_id
_entity_poly.type
_entity_poly.pdbx_seq_one_letter_code
_entity_poly.pdbx_strand_id
1 'polypeptide(L)'
;MLLGQQAGYTKYRYLLCEWDSRDKKNHSIKKEWPHGKALKPGNKNVIKGSLVDPRKVLLPPLHIKLGLMKQFIKALSKEGECFKYLGNKFPGLSEANTKEGVSVDPDNQKLRKDKVFERKMEMCEKEA
;
A
#
# COMPACT_ATOMS: atom_id res chain seq x y z
N MET A 1 14.41 4.46 13.63
CA MET A 1 14.27 4.31 12.16
C MET A 1 15.61 4.64 11.51
N LEU A 2 16.01 3.89 10.47
CA LEU A 2 17.27 4.08 9.73
C LEU A 2 17.50 5.52 9.24
N LEU A 3 16.40 6.19 8.88
CA LEU A 3 16.40 7.53 8.28
C LEU A 3 15.97 8.63 9.25
N GLY A 4 15.93 8.32 10.55
CA GLY A 4 15.64 9.31 11.60
C GLY A 4 14.22 9.88 11.58
N GLN A 5 13.32 9.34 10.78
CA GLN A 5 11.91 9.75 10.73
C GLN A 5 11.14 9.32 11.99
N GLN A 6 10.14 10.12 12.35
CA GLN A 6 9.20 9.85 13.42
C GLN A 6 8.26 8.70 13.03
N ALA A 7 8.05 7.77 13.97
CA ALA A 7 7.11 6.69 13.81
C ALA A 7 5.65 7.14 13.97
N GLY A 8 4.71 6.36 13.43
CA GLY A 8 3.28 6.61 13.58
C GLY A 8 2.69 7.48 12.46
N TYR A 9 1.51 8.03 12.71
CA TYR A 9 0.68 8.74 11.72
C TYR A 9 1.05 10.22 11.62
N THR A 10 2.26 10.47 11.10
CA THR A 10 2.79 11.83 10.90
C THR A 10 2.29 12.46 9.60
N LYS A 11 2.15 13.79 9.60
CA LYS A 11 1.72 14.57 8.42
C LYS A 11 2.48 14.21 7.14
N TYR A 12 3.82 14.25 7.20
CA TYR A 12 4.72 13.96 6.07
C TYR A 12 5.39 12.60 6.24
N ARG A 13 4.68 11.50 5.98
CA ARG A 13 5.20 10.15 6.28
C ARG A 13 6.25 9.65 5.28
N TYR A 14 6.19 10.09 4.03
CA TYR A 14 6.93 9.47 2.93
C TYR A 14 8.38 9.92 2.88
N LEU A 15 9.27 9.00 2.47
CA LEU A 15 10.69 9.28 2.31
C LEU A 15 11.00 10.09 1.05
N LEU A 16 10.36 9.73 -0.07
CA LEU A 16 10.72 10.23 -1.39
C LEU A 16 10.09 11.58 -1.72
N CYS A 17 8.92 11.87 -1.15
CA CYS A 17 8.14 13.05 -1.49
C CYS A 17 7.46 13.64 -0.26
N GLU A 18 7.10 14.90 -0.39
CA GLU A 18 6.45 15.69 0.65
C GLU A 18 4.93 15.49 0.65
N TRP A 19 4.47 14.23 0.57
CA TRP A 19 3.05 13.90 0.58
C TRP A 19 2.43 14.22 1.94
N ASP A 20 1.45 15.14 1.93
CA ASP A 20 0.73 15.55 3.11
C ASP A 20 -0.45 14.61 3.34
N SER A 21 -0.31 13.67 4.27
CA SER A 21 -1.36 12.69 4.59
C SER A 21 -2.67 13.31 5.10
N ARG A 22 -2.66 14.60 5.48
CA ARG A 22 -3.85 15.32 5.97
C ARG A 22 -4.60 16.05 4.85
N ASP A 23 -3.99 16.21 3.67
CA ASP A 23 -4.54 16.99 2.56
C ASP A 23 -5.46 16.15 1.65
N LYS A 24 -6.60 15.70 2.19
CA LYS A 24 -7.56 14.86 1.47
C LYS A 24 -8.10 15.48 0.17
N LYS A 25 -8.11 16.81 0.06
CA LYS A 25 -8.68 17.53 -1.09
C LYS A 25 -7.77 17.41 -2.32
N ASN A 26 -6.46 17.55 -2.12
CA ASN A 26 -5.51 17.56 -3.23
C ASN A 26 -5.00 16.17 -3.62
N HIS A 27 -5.27 15.12 -2.84
CA HIS A 27 -4.78 13.76 -3.13
C HIS A 27 -5.21 13.22 -4.50
N SER A 28 -6.43 13.54 -4.95
CA SER A 28 -6.94 13.08 -6.25
C SER A 28 -6.64 14.02 -7.42
N ILE A 29 -6.16 15.24 -7.13
CA ILE A 29 -5.93 16.29 -8.13
C ILE A 29 -4.43 16.39 -8.44
N LYS A 30 -3.60 16.31 -7.40
CA LYS A 30 -2.16 16.50 -7.47
C LYS A 30 -1.45 15.16 -7.64
N LYS A 31 -1.04 14.89 -8.89
CA LYS A 31 -0.26 13.69 -9.24
C LYS A 31 1.20 13.79 -8.76
N GLU A 32 1.80 14.97 -8.86
CA GLU A 32 3.20 15.19 -8.52
C GLU A 32 3.35 15.93 -7.21
N TRP A 33 4.10 15.34 -6.28
CA TRP A 33 4.42 15.95 -4.99
C TRP A 33 5.88 16.41 -4.99
N PRO A 34 6.19 17.52 -4.30
CA PRO A 34 7.57 17.98 -4.19
C PRO A 34 8.47 16.86 -3.68
N HIS A 35 9.65 16.74 -4.27
CA HIS A 35 10.64 15.78 -3.81
C HIS A 35 11.03 16.09 -2.37
N GLY A 36 11.22 15.03 -1.58
CA GLY A 36 11.65 15.15 -0.20
C GLY A 36 12.97 15.93 -0.12
N LYS A 37 12.95 17.08 0.55
CA LYS A 37 14.17 17.82 0.88
C LYS A 37 15.05 16.97 1.80
N ALA A 38 16.34 17.33 1.90
CA ALA A 38 17.31 16.65 2.74
C ALA A 38 16.77 16.29 4.14
N LEU A 39 17.03 15.05 4.57
CA LEU A 39 16.65 14.51 5.88
C LEU A 39 17.46 15.14 7.02
N LYS A 40 17.28 16.45 7.22
CA LYS A 40 17.88 17.17 8.34
C LYS A 40 16.97 17.04 9.57
N PRO A 41 17.52 16.73 10.75
CA PRO A 41 16.75 16.74 12.00
C PRO A 41 16.05 18.09 12.20
N GLY A 42 14.81 18.07 12.67
CA GLY A 42 13.95 19.26 12.83
C GLY A 42 13.13 19.60 11.60
N ASN A 43 13.43 19.05 10.42
CA ASN A 43 12.58 19.20 9.25
C ASN A 43 11.41 18.21 9.29
N LYS A 44 10.17 18.73 9.36
CA LYS A 44 8.94 17.94 9.21
C LYS A 44 8.89 16.74 10.16
N ASN A 45 8.95 15.52 9.63
CA ASN A 45 8.87 14.30 10.41
C ASN A 45 10.26 13.74 10.77
N VAL A 46 11.36 14.41 10.44
CA VAL A 46 12.73 13.94 10.71
C VAL A 46 13.15 14.41 12.10
N ILE A 47 13.21 13.48 13.06
CA ILE A 47 13.54 13.76 14.46
C ILE A 47 15.01 13.49 14.80
N LYS A 48 15.67 12.62 14.04
CA LYS A 48 17.07 12.22 14.26
C LYS A 48 17.86 12.24 12.95
N GLY A 49 19.18 12.27 13.05
CA GLY A 49 20.06 12.14 11.89
C GLY A 49 19.91 10.77 11.22
N SER A 50 20.12 10.73 9.90
CA SER A 50 20.12 9.48 9.16
C SER A 50 21.34 8.64 9.54
N LEU A 51 21.15 7.33 9.75
CA LEU A 51 22.24 6.38 10.02
C LEU A 51 22.85 5.82 8.73
N VAL A 52 22.10 5.88 7.63
CA VAL A 52 22.50 5.38 6.31
C VAL A 52 22.25 6.47 5.28
N ASP A 53 23.05 6.49 4.21
CA ASP A 53 22.77 7.35 3.07
C ASP A 53 21.38 7.00 2.47
N PRO A 54 20.43 7.94 2.42
CA PRO A 54 19.10 7.68 1.88
C PRO A 54 19.11 7.18 0.44
N ARG A 55 20.12 7.54 -0.36
CA ARG A 55 20.29 7.07 -1.75
C ARG A 55 20.64 5.59 -1.84
N LYS A 56 21.13 5.00 -0.75
CA LYS A 56 21.49 3.58 -0.64
C LYS A 56 20.38 2.73 -0.03
N VAL A 57 19.27 3.34 0.39
CA VAL A 57 18.13 2.61 0.94
C VAL A 57 17.27 2.10 -0.22
N LEU A 58 17.30 0.78 -0.41
CA LEU A 58 16.40 0.11 -1.33
C LEU A 58 15.02 -0.05 -0.67
N LEU A 59 13.98 0.40 -1.36
CA LEU A 59 12.61 0.11 -0.95
C LEU A 59 12.35 -1.39 -1.09
N PRO A 60 11.88 -2.10 -0.04
CA PRO A 60 11.65 -3.53 -0.11
C PRO A 60 10.45 -3.82 -1.03
N PRO A 61 10.66 -4.32 -2.27
CA PRO A 61 9.59 -4.40 -3.27
C PRO A 61 8.47 -5.35 -2.83
N LEU A 62 8.83 -6.39 -2.07
CA LEU A 62 7.92 -7.39 -1.53
C LEU A 62 6.87 -6.78 -0.60
N HIS A 63 7.31 -6.02 0.41
CA HIS A 63 6.41 -5.40 1.38
C HIS A 63 5.48 -4.37 0.74
N ILE A 64 5.95 -3.65 -0.29
CA ILE A 64 5.11 -2.73 -1.07
C ILE A 64 4.02 -3.51 -1.81
N LYS A 65 4.40 -4.57 -2.53
CA LYS A 65 3.46 -5.39 -3.30
C LYS A 65 2.41 -6.06 -2.40
N LEU A 66 2.83 -6.63 -1.26
CA LEU A 66 1.92 -7.21 -0.26
C LEU A 66 0.98 -6.15 0.32
N GLY A 67 1.51 -4.96 0.64
CA GLY A 67 0.73 -3.85 1.15
C GLY A 67 -0.35 -3.36 0.18
N LEU A 68 -0.01 -3.22 -1.11
CA LEU A 68 -0.94 -2.83 -2.17
C LEU A 68 -2.04 -3.87 -2.36
N MET A 69 -1.69 -5.16 -2.47
CA MET A 69 -2.70 -6.22 -2.60
C MET A 69 -3.60 -6.30 -1.37
N LYS A 70 -3.04 -6.11 -0.17
CA LYS A 70 -3.84 -6.01 1.06
C LYS A 70 -4.88 -4.90 0.94
N GLN A 71 -4.47 -3.69 0.54
CA GLN A 71 -5.42 -2.57 0.40
C GLN A 71 -6.47 -2.82 -0.69
N PHE A 72 -6.07 -3.38 -1.83
CA PHE A 72 -6.99 -3.76 -2.89
C PHE A 72 -8.07 -4.73 -2.39
N ILE A 73 -7.68 -5.85 -1.75
CA ILE A 73 -8.62 -6.83 -1.21
C ILE A 73 -9.52 -6.23 -0.12
N LYS A 74 -8.98 -5.34 0.73
CA LYS A 74 -9.78 -4.65 1.75
C LYS A 74 -10.85 -3.74 1.12
N ALA A 75 -10.54 -3.12 -0.01
CA ALA A 75 -11.46 -2.22 -0.74
C ALA A 75 -12.55 -2.96 -1.53
N LEU A 76 -12.38 -4.24 -1.85
CA LEU A 76 -13.40 -5.04 -2.53
C LEU A 76 -14.71 -5.10 -1.72
N SER A 77 -15.83 -5.05 -2.44
CA SER A 77 -17.18 -5.24 -1.89
C SER A 77 -17.30 -6.62 -1.24
N LYS A 78 -17.74 -6.69 0.02
CA LYS A 78 -17.80 -7.97 0.77
C LYS A 78 -18.90 -8.88 0.24
N GLU A 79 -19.92 -8.28 -0.35
CA GLU A 79 -21.04 -8.95 -0.99
C GLU A 79 -20.77 -9.23 -2.47
N GLY A 80 -19.73 -8.62 -3.05
CA GLY A 80 -19.35 -8.71 -4.45
C GLY A 80 -18.87 -10.10 -4.88
N GLU A 81 -19.06 -10.41 -6.16
CA GLU A 81 -18.64 -11.71 -6.72
C GLU A 81 -17.12 -11.93 -6.63
N CYS A 82 -16.35 -10.86 -6.77
CA CYS A 82 -14.89 -10.85 -6.66
C CYS A 82 -14.40 -11.33 -5.29
N PHE A 83 -14.99 -10.80 -4.21
CA PHE A 83 -14.65 -11.17 -2.83
C PHE A 83 -15.08 -12.61 -2.49
N LYS A 84 -16.28 -13.01 -2.94
CA LYS A 84 -16.77 -14.40 -2.79
C LYS A 84 -15.87 -15.40 -3.52
N TYR A 85 -15.43 -15.06 -4.73
CA TYR A 85 -14.51 -15.90 -5.50
C TYR A 85 -13.16 -16.07 -4.78
N LEU A 86 -12.62 -15.01 -4.16
CA LEU A 86 -11.38 -15.08 -3.38
C LEU A 86 -11.47 -16.11 -2.24
N GLY A 87 -12.56 -16.09 -1.46
CA GLY A 87 -12.78 -17.06 -0.39
C GLY A 87 -12.85 -18.50 -0.90
N ASN A 88 -13.51 -18.73 -2.04
CA ASN A 88 -13.61 -20.06 -2.65
C ASN A 88 -12.28 -20.53 -3.26
N LYS A 89 -11.50 -19.61 -3.85
CA LYS A 89 -10.24 -19.91 -4.53
C LYS A 89 -9.14 -20.30 -3.55
N PHE A 90 -9.15 -19.68 -2.37
CA PHE A 90 -8.17 -19.91 -1.31
C PHE A 90 -8.88 -20.43 -0.05
N PRO A 91 -9.35 -21.68 -0.03
CA PRO A 91 -10.12 -22.23 1.09
C PRO A 91 -9.30 -22.31 2.40
N GLY A 92 -7.97 -22.19 2.33
CA GLY A 92 -7.10 -22.06 3.50
C GLY A 92 -7.09 -20.67 4.14
N LEU A 93 -7.66 -19.65 3.49
CA LEU A 93 -7.87 -18.33 4.08
C LEU A 93 -9.25 -18.28 4.73
N SER A 94 -9.29 -17.99 6.03
CA SER A 94 -10.55 -17.69 6.69
C SER A 94 -11.18 -16.42 6.12
N GLU A 95 -12.50 -16.31 6.21
CA GLU A 95 -13.21 -15.09 5.77
C GLU A 95 -12.65 -13.83 6.47
N ALA A 96 -12.29 -13.94 7.76
CA ALA A 96 -11.67 -12.85 8.51
C ALA A 96 -10.32 -12.43 7.92
N ASN A 97 -9.47 -13.39 7.52
CA ASN A 97 -8.20 -13.12 6.88
C ASN A 97 -8.39 -12.46 5.50
N THR A 98 -9.37 -12.91 4.72
CA THR A 98 -9.73 -12.31 3.44
C THR A 98 -10.25 -10.89 3.62
N LYS A 99 -11.11 -10.62 4.62
CA LYS A 99 -11.58 -9.26 4.96
C LYS A 99 -10.44 -8.33 5.35
N GLU A 100 -9.43 -8.85 6.04
CA GLU A 100 -8.23 -8.11 6.39
C GLU A 100 -7.21 -8.01 5.24
N GLY A 101 -7.46 -8.64 4.09
CA GLY A 101 -6.56 -8.65 2.94
C GLY A 101 -5.24 -9.38 3.22
N VAL A 102 -5.26 -10.33 4.17
CA VAL A 102 -4.10 -11.17 4.49
C VAL A 102 -3.89 -12.12 3.32
N SER A 103 -2.76 -11.95 2.64
CA SER A 103 -2.34 -12.77 1.52
C SER A 103 -0.83 -12.98 1.57
N VAL A 104 -0.38 -14.08 0.98
CA VAL A 104 1.05 -14.34 0.75
C VAL A 104 1.39 -14.13 -0.73
N ASP A 105 2.67 -13.92 -1.02
CA ASP A 105 3.11 -13.64 -2.40
C ASP A 105 2.71 -14.69 -3.44
N PRO A 106 2.76 -16.01 -3.16
CA PRO A 106 2.29 -17.02 -4.10
C PRO A 106 0.82 -16.85 -4.49
N ASP A 107 -0.04 -16.51 -3.52
CA ASP A 107 -1.48 -16.33 -3.77
C ASP A 107 -1.73 -15.07 -4.60
N ASN A 108 -1.04 -13.98 -4.30
CA ASN A 108 -1.07 -12.75 -5.10
C ASN A 108 -0.60 -12.99 -6.54
N GLN A 109 0.40 -13.85 -6.75
CA GLN A 109 0.88 -14.20 -8.08
C GLN A 109 -0.14 -15.05 -8.85
N LYS A 110 -0.78 -16.02 -8.19
CA LYS A 110 -1.88 -16.82 -8.77
C LYS A 110 -3.05 -15.91 -9.15
N LEU A 111 -3.44 -15.03 -8.24
CA LEU A 111 -4.57 -14.12 -8.40
C LEU A 111 -4.40 -13.18 -9.61
N ARG A 112 -3.22 -12.55 -9.72
CA ARG A 112 -2.89 -11.68 -10.87
C ARG A 112 -2.95 -12.36 -12.23
N LYS A 113 -2.76 -13.68 -12.29
CA LYS A 113 -2.79 -14.45 -13.54
C LYS A 113 -4.16 -15.09 -13.78
N ASP A 114 -5.08 -14.98 -12.82
CA ASP A 114 -6.37 -15.64 -12.86
C ASP A 114 -7.37 -14.81 -13.66
N LYS A 115 -7.59 -15.19 -14.92
CA LYS A 115 -8.58 -14.56 -15.80
C LYS A 115 -10.01 -14.68 -15.29
N VAL A 116 -10.31 -15.69 -14.46
CA VAL A 116 -11.64 -15.85 -13.86
C VAL A 116 -11.84 -14.79 -12.78
N PHE A 117 -10.80 -14.52 -11.99
CA PHE A 117 -10.83 -13.44 -11.01
C PHE A 117 -11.08 -12.08 -11.66
N GLU A 118 -10.35 -11.77 -12.73
CA GLU A 118 -10.55 -10.53 -13.50
C GLU A 118 -11.96 -10.40 -14.09
N ARG A 119 -12.56 -11.50 -14.55
CA ARG A 119 -13.95 -11.51 -15.04
C ARG A 119 -14.97 -11.29 -13.93
N LYS A 120 -14.65 -11.70 -12.70
CA LYS A 120 -15.49 -11.55 -11.50
C LYS A 120 -15.41 -10.16 -10.87
N MET A 121 -14.45 -9.33 -11.30
CA MET A 121 -14.36 -7.93 -10.88
C MET A 121 -15.45 -7.08 -11.52
N GLU A 122 -16.04 -6.21 -10.71
CA GLU A 122 -16.91 -5.14 -11.20
C GLU A 122 -16.10 -4.08 -11.96
N MET A 123 -16.77 -3.27 -12.79
CA MET A 123 -16.09 -2.25 -13.61
C MET A 123 -15.28 -1.28 -12.74
N CYS A 124 -15.84 -0.81 -11.62
CA CYS A 124 -15.15 0.05 -10.67
C CYS A 124 -13.92 -0.62 -10.03
N GLU A 125 -13.94 -1.94 -9.85
CA GLU A 125 -12.82 -2.70 -9.28
C GLU A 125 -11.68 -2.88 -10.29
N LYS A 126 -11.99 -2.86 -11.60
CA LYS A 126 -11.00 -2.92 -12.69
C LYS A 126 -10.31 -1.60 -12.95
N GLU A 127 -10.98 -0.50 -12.66
CA GLU A 127 -10.47 0.86 -12.82
C GLU A 127 -9.63 1.34 -11.62
N ALA A 128 -9.57 0.56 -10.55
CA ALA A 128 -8.78 0.80 -9.34
C ALA A 128 -7.29 0.44 -9.52
#